data_AF-A0A2K1E3J0-F1
#
_entry.id   AF-A0A2K1E3J0-F1
#
_cell.length_a   1.000
_cell.length_b   1.000
_cell.length_c   1.000
_cell.angle_alpha   90.00
_cell.angle_beta   90.00
_cell.angle_gamma   90.00
#
_symmetry.space_group_name_H-M   'P 1'
#
loop_
_entity.id
_entity.type
_entity.pdbx_description
1 polymer ?
#
loop_
_entity_poly.entity_id
_entity_poly.type
_entity_poly.pdbx_seq_one_letter_code
_entity_poly.pdbx_strand_id
1 'polypeptide(L)'
;MKRTFILILILISCKGSQIDHELKSNQVDLFKEIRAKVYKIDSIENYYLVYASKDNYNYKIVSKMVSNEDCNQVKLDSMYSFKIRSLILPEPKTNKNSNYSKPVNYDDFQKCVYMEDFTKICTEVRIKDILISKNLIGLCHRKIQ
;
A
#
# COMPACT_ATOMS: atom_id res chain seq x y z
N MET A 1 -37.81 41.01 -55.55
CA MET A 1 -38.70 40.58 -54.45
C MET A 1 -38.78 39.06 -54.40
N LYS A 2 -38.02 38.39 -53.52
CA LYS A 2 -38.35 37.06 -52.98
C LYS A 2 -37.84 36.98 -51.54
N ARG A 3 -38.73 36.50 -50.68
CA ARG A 3 -38.71 36.54 -49.21
C ARG A 3 -37.89 35.38 -48.63
N THR A 4 -37.18 35.68 -47.54
CA THR A 4 -36.82 34.86 -46.36
C THR A 4 -37.08 33.35 -46.37
N PHE A 5 -36.13 32.58 -45.83
CA PHE A 5 -36.37 31.69 -44.67
C PHE A 5 -35.03 31.43 -43.94
N ILE A 6 -34.90 32.00 -42.74
CA ILE A 6 -33.79 31.74 -41.81
C ILE A 6 -34.21 30.53 -40.97
N LEU A 7 -33.49 29.42 -41.10
CA LEU A 7 -33.63 28.23 -40.26
C LEU A 7 -32.72 28.39 -39.03
N ILE A 8 -33.31 28.85 -37.91
CA ILE A 8 -32.66 28.87 -36.60
C ILE A 8 -32.81 27.49 -35.98
N LEU A 9 -31.73 26.70 -35.99
CA LEU A 9 -31.61 25.45 -35.25
C LEU A 9 -31.34 25.77 -33.78
N ILE A 10 -32.41 25.73 -32.98
CA ILE A 10 -32.34 25.83 -31.52
C ILE A 10 -31.83 24.50 -30.98
N LEU A 11 -30.54 24.42 -30.65
CA LEU A 11 -29.97 23.33 -29.86
C LEU A 11 -30.34 23.55 -28.39
N ILE A 12 -31.43 22.91 -27.96
CA ILE A 12 -31.81 22.84 -26.55
C ILE A 12 -30.83 21.89 -25.87
N SER A 13 -29.80 22.46 -25.24
CA SER A 13 -28.85 21.73 -24.40
C SER A 13 -29.53 21.35 -23.09
N CYS A 14 -29.95 20.09 -22.97
CA CYS A 14 -30.37 19.52 -21.71
C CYS A 14 -29.16 19.39 -20.78
N LYS A 15 -29.01 20.33 -19.84
CA LYS A 15 -28.18 20.15 -18.64
C LYS A 15 -28.84 19.09 -17.76
N GLY A 16 -28.51 17.82 -17.99
CA GLY A 16 -28.75 16.76 -17.02
C GLY A 16 -27.81 16.98 -15.84
N SER A 17 -28.34 17.46 -14.72
CA SER A 17 -27.61 17.44 -13.46
C SER A 17 -27.45 16.00 -13.02
N GLN A 18 -26.25 15.45 -13.20
CA GLN A 18 -25.88 14.20 -12.55
C GLN A 18 -25.85 14.49 -11.04
N ILE A 19 -26.83 13.93 -10.34
CA ILE A 19 -26.79 13.80 -8.89
C ILE A 19 -25.74 12.73 -8.63
N ASP A 20 -24.50 13.17 -8.38
CA ASP A 20 -23.48 12.32 -7.79
C ASP A 20 -23.93 11.99 -6.38
N HIS A 21 -24.70 10.90 -6.25
CA HIS A 21 -24.75 10.18 -4.99
C HIS A 21 -23.34 9.69 -4.72
N GLU A 22 -22.58 10.48 -3.96
CA GLU A 22 -21.44 10.01 -3.18
C GLU A 22 -21.95 8.84 -2.32
N LEU A 23 -21.86 7.64 -2.87
CA LEU A 23 -21.80 6.42 -2.11
C LEU A 23 -20.58 6.58 -1.21
N LYS A 24 -20.80 7.11 0.01
CA LYS A 24 -19.91 6.87 1.15
C LYS A 24 -19.93 5.38 1.43
N SER A 25 -19.18 4.66 0.59
CA SER A 25 -18.76 3.30 0.87
C SER A 25 -18.05 3.37 2.21
N ASN A 26 -18.61 2.68 3.21
CA ASN A 26 -17.95 2.42 4.48
C ASN A 26 -16.72 1.53 4.21
N GLN A 27 -15.69 2.09 3.57
CA GLN A 27 -14.43 1.40 3.35
C GLN A 27 -13.75 1.29 4.71
N VAL A 28 -13.71 0.07 5.24
CA VAL A 28 -12.92 -0.26 6.44
C VAL A 28 -11.45 0.03 6.11
N ASP A 29 -10.85 1.02 6.77
CA ASP A 29 -9.43 1.29 6.61
C ASP A 29 -8.63 0.13 7.21
N LEU A 30 -8.07 -0.72 6.34
CA LEU A 30 -7.24 -1.85 6.74
C LEU A 30 -5.85 -1.41 7.21
N PHE A 31 -5.52 -0.12 7.13
CA PHE A 31 -4.23 0.39 7.58
C PHE A 31 -4.22 0.61 9.09
N LYS A 32 -3.16 0.14 9.73
CA LYS A 32 -2.89 0.34 11.15
C LYS A 32 -1.71 1.26 11.32
N GLU A 33 -1.73 2.08 12.36
CA GLU A 33 -0.57 2.91 12.69
C GLU A 33 0.43 2.14 13.57
N ILE A 34 1.70 2.20 13.19
CA ILE A 34 2.82 1.72 14.03
C ILE A 34 3.87 2.80 14.17
N ARG A 35 4.43 2.93 15.37
CA ARG A 35 5.62 3.74 15.62
C ARG A 35 6.82 2.80 15.65
N ALA A 36 7.76 2.96 14.72
CA ALA A 36 8.88 2.03 14.54
C ALA A 36 10.19 2.75 14.22
N LYS A 37 11.31 2.14 14.63
CA LYS A 37 12.67 2.64 14.36
C LYS A 37 13.17 2.06 13.04
N VAL A 38 13.57 2.90 12.10
CA VAL A 38 14.23 2.45 10.87
C VAL A 38 15.66 2.04 11.20
N TYR A 39 16.06 0.82 10.82
CA TYR A 39 17.40 0.30 11.11
C TYR A 39 18.16 -0.17 9.86
N LYS A 40 17.49 -0.34 8.72
CA LYS A 40 18.11 -0.63 7.43
C LYS A 40 17.26 -0.04 6.31
N ILE A 41 17.90 0.44 5.26
CA ILE A 41 17.28 0.85 4.00
C ILE A 41 18.01 0.09 2.89
N ASP A 42 17.26 -0.50 1.98
CA ASP A 42 17.77 -1.29 0.86
C ASP A 42 16.90 -1.04 -0.37
N SER A 43 17.24 -1.67 -1.49
CA SER A 43 16.44 -1.60 -2.71
C SER A 43 16.49 -2.88 -3.51
N ILE A 44 15.39 -3.17 -4.21
CA ILE A 44 15.33 -4.22 -5.21
C ILE A 44 14.47 -3.73 -6.37
N GLU A 45 15.02 -3.79 -7.59
CA GLU A 45 14.40 -3.23 -8.79
C GLU A 45 13.87 -1.80 -8.54
N ASN A 46 12.58 -1.57 -8.78
CA ASN A 46 11.92 -0.27 -8.63
C ASN A 46 11.32 -0.05 -7.23
N TYR A 47 11.81 -0.73 -6.19
CA TYR A 47 11.30 -0.59 -4.83
C TYR A 47 12.40 -0.31 -3.81
N TYR A 48 12.09 0.59 -2.88
CA TYR A 48 12.79 0.71 -1.62
C TYR A 48 12.24 -0.29 -0.61
N LEU A 49 13.14 -0.86 0.18
CA LEU A 49 12.86 -1.74 1.30
C LEU A 49 13.31 -1.02 2.58
N VAL A 50 12.35 -0.49 3.33
CA VAL A 50 12.60 0.17 4.61
C VAL A 50 12.37 -0.82 5.74
N TYR A 51 13.45 -1.19 6.41
CA TYR A 51 13.40 -2.14 7.52
C TYR A 51 13.19 -1.37 8.82
N ALA A 52 12.13 -1.72 9.52
CA ALA A 52 11.73 -1.03 10.74
C ALA A 52 11.48 -2.02 11.89
N SER A 53 11.81 -1.61 13.12
CA SER A 53 11.63 -2.42 14.34
C SER A 53 10.66 -1.76 15.31
N LYS A 54 9.79 -2.57 15.93
CA LYS A 54 8.85 -2.17 17.00
C LYS A 54 8.65 -3.37 17.94
N ASP A 55 8.80 -3.17 19.24
CA ASP A 55 8.52 -4.17 20.28
C ASP A 55 9.14 -5.56 19.98
N ASN A 56 10.43 -5.59 19.60
CA ASN A 56 11.18 -6.79 19.17
C ASN A 56 10.71 -7.46 17.87
N TYR A 57 9.73 -6.88 17.17
CA TYR A 57 9.33 -7.32 15.84
C TYR A 57 10.00 -6.46 14.77
N ASN A 58 10.49 -7.12 13.73
CA ASN A 58 11.02 -6.45 12.56
C ASN A 58 10.08 -6.61 11.38
N TYR A 59 9.99 -5.56 10.58
CA TYR A 59 9.12 -5.45 9.44
C TYR A 59 9.91 -4.96 8.22
N LYS A 60 9.50 -5.40 7.04
CA LYS A 60 9.97 -4.89 5.76
C LYS A 60 8.85 -4.03 5.16
N ILE A 61 9.03 -2.72 5.11
CA ILE A 61 8.07 -1.79 4.51
C ILE A 61 8.52 -1.50 3.09
N VAL A 62 7.69 -1.88 2.12
CA VAL A 62 7.95 -1.73 0.69
C VAL A 62 7.34 -0.43 0.19
N SER A 63 8.10 0.34 -0.59
CA SER A 63 7.60 1.54 -1.28
C SER A 63 8.20 1.63 -2.68
N LYS A 64 7.36 1.94 -3.68
CA LYS A 64 7.80 2.11 -5.06
C LYS A 64 8.71 3.34 -5.16
N MET A 65 9.80 3.21 -5.90
CA MET A 65 10.71 4.32 -6.17
C MET A 65 9.96 5.41 -6.94
N VAL A 66 10.15 6.65 -6.50
CA VAL A 66 9.66 7.85 -7.19
C VAL A 66 10.75 8.90 -7.14
N SER A 67 10.90 9.69 -8.21
CA SER A 67 11.71 10.90 -8.17
C SER A 67 10.96 11.94 -7.34
N ASN A 68 11.51 12.29 -6.18
CA ASN A 68 10.95 13.35 -5.36
C ASN A 68 12.11 14.07 -4.66
N GLU A 69 12.45 15.26 -5.14
CA GLU A 69 13.66 15.98 -4.72
C GLU A 69 13.46 16.68 -3.37
N ASP A 70 12.21 17.03 -3.01
CA ASP A 70 11.92 17.82 -1.81
C ASP A 70 10.95 17.10 -0.85
N CYS A 71 11.49 16.27 0.04
CA CYS A 71 10.69 15.63 1.08
C CYS A 71 11.50 15.27 2.34
N ASN A 72 10.77 15.00 3.44
CA ASN A 72 11.36 14.44 4.65
C ASN A 72 11.73 12.96 4.41
N GLN A 73 12.93 12.73 3.88
CA GLN A 73 13.43 11.38 3.65
C GLN A 73 13.58 10.62 4.97
N VAL A 74 13.24 9.33 4.95
CA VAL A 74 13.48 8.43 6.07
C VAL A 74 14.99 8.29 6.30
N LYS A 75 15.40 8.38 7.56
CA LYS A 75 16.80 8.28 7.98
C LYS A 75 16.96 7.04 8.84
N LEU A 76 18.16 6.45 8.76
CA LEU A 76 18.56 5.38 9.67
C LEU A 76 18.49 5.88 11.12
N ASP A 77 18.23 4.94 12.01
CA ASP A 77 18.10 5.12 13.46
C ASP A 77 17.00 6.09 13.94
N SER A 78 16.15 6.56 13.03
CA SER A 78 15.07 7.51 13.35
C SER A 78 13.72 6.80 13.54
N MET A 79 12.86 7.40 14.37
CA MET A 79 11.53 6.89 14.70
C MET A 79 10.47 7.54 13.81
N TYR A 80 9.58 6.72 13.25
CA TYR A 80 8.48 7.19 12.39
C TYR A 80 7.16 6.52 12.75
N SER A 81 6.07 7.26 12.60
CA SER A 81 4.71 6.72 12.60
C SER A 81 4.33 6.33 11.16
N PHE A 82 4.25 5.02 10.89
CA PHE A 82 3.82 4.49 9.60
C PHE A 82 2.37 4.02 9.67
N LYS A 83 1.54 4.45 8.72
CA LYS A 83 0.23 3.83 8.45
C LYS A 83 0.46 2.67 7.50
N ILE A 84 0.40 1.45 8.00
CA ILE A 84 0.83 0.23 7.30
C ILE A 84 -0.33 -0.74 7.04
N ARG A 85 -0.20 -1.56 6.01
CA ARG A 85 -1.02 -2.75 5.77
C ARG A 85 -0.12 -3.92 5.39
N SER A 86 -0.43 -5.12 5.89
CA SER A 86 0.26 -6.33 5.48
C SER A 86 -0.07 -6.69 4.03
N LEU A 87 0.95 -7.13 3.28
CA LEU A 87 0.79 -7.76 1.97
C LEU A 87 0.61 -9.27 2.06
N ILE A 88 1.01 -9.87 3.19
CA ILE A 88 0.86 -11.30 3.42
C ILE A 88 -0.56 -11.52 3.94
N LEU A 89 -1.38 -12.23 3.16
CA LEU A 89 -2.71 -12.62 3.60
C LEU A 89 -2.60 -13.55 4.82
N PRO A 90 -3.44 -13.38 5.85
CA PRO A 90 -3.48 -14.34 6.94
C PRO A 90 -3.85 -15.70 6.37
N GLU A 91 -3.09 -16.73 6.75
CA GLU A 91 -3.45 -18.10 6.39
C GLU A 91 -4.87 -18.38 6.89
N PRO A 92 -5.71 -19.03 6.07
CA PRO A 92 -7.02 -19.45 6.53
C PRO A 92 -6.83 -20.31 7.77
N LYS A 93 -7.48 -19.93 8.88
CA LYS A 93 -7.45 -20.71 10.12
C LYS A 93 -8.02 -22.08 9.77
N THR A 94 -7.16 -23.07 9.54
CA THR A 94 -7.58 -24.45 9.41
C THR A 94 -8.27 -24.84 10.71
N ASN A 95 -9.47 -25.39 10.61
CA ASN A 95 -10.22 -25.88 11.77
C ASN A 95 -9.30 -26.79 12.59
N LYS A 96 -9.16 -26.49 13.88
CA LYS A 96 -8.23 -27.13 14.84
C LYS A 96 -8.50 -28.64 15.10
N ASN A 97 -9.19 -29.34 14.21
CA ASN A 97 -9.62 -30.73 14.38
C ASN A 97 -8.77 -31.75 13.61
N SER A 98 -7.67 -31.36 12.95
CA SER A 98 -6.74 -32.32 12.36
C SER A 98 -5.56 -32.58 13.29
N ASN A 99 -5.54 -33.75 13.95
CA ASN A 99 -4.44 -34.26 14.77
C ASN A 99 -3.15 -34.59 13.97
N TYR A 100 -2.98 -34.04 12.78
CA TYR A 100 -1.83 -34.29 11.92
C TYR A 100 -0.85 -33.14 12.04
N SER A 101 0.18 -33.31 12.88
CA SER A 101 1.33 -32.40 12.90
C SER A 101 2.18 -32.70 11.66
N LYS A 102 2.02 -31.90 10.60
CA LYS A 102 2.99 -31.93 9.51
C LYS A 102 4.36 -31.53 10.06
N PRO A 103 5.45 -32.19 9.65
CA PRO A 103 6.79 -31.72 9.98
C PRO A 103 6.94 -30.30 9.46
N VAL A 104 7.43 -29.42 10.33
CA VAL A 104 7.62 -28.01 10.05
C VAL A 104 8.81 -27.88 9.10
N ASN A 105 8.59 -27.51 7.84
CA ASN A 105 9.68 -27.21 6.92
C ASN A 105 10.11 -25.75 7.13
N TYR A 106 11.41 -25.47 7.10
CA TYR A 106 11.94 -24.11 7.21
C TYR A 106 11.42 -23.20 6.08
N ASP A 107 11.20 -23.79 4.90
CA ASP A 107 10.63 -23.11 3.73
C ASP A 107 9.16 -22.69 3.94
N ASP A 108 8.43 -23.30 4.89
CA ASP A 108 7.06 -22.90 5.21
C ASP A 108 7.00 -21.52 5.90
N PHE A 109 8.14 -21.02 6.41
CA PHE A 109 8.21 -19.70 7.05
C PHE A 109 8.58 -18.57 6.10
N GLN A 110 9.15 -18.87 4.93
CA GLN A 110 9.47 -17.84 3.95
C GLN A 110 8.20 -17.50 3.16
N LYS A 111 7.66 -16.33 3.43
CA LYS A 111 6.47 -15.81 2.75
C LYS A 111 6.93 -14.76 1.74
N CYS A 112 6.51 -14.92 0.49
CA CYS A 112 6.85 -14.00 -0.58
C CYS A 112 5.60 -13.37 -1.17
N VAL A 113 5.73 -12.12 -1.60
CA VAL A 113 4.71 -11.38 -2.34
C VAL A 113 5.31 -10.96 -3.68
N TYR A 114 4.46 -10.92 -4.72
CA TYR A 114 4.81 -10.37 -6.01
C TYR A 114 4.23 -8.96 -6.13
N MET A 115 5.07 -8.02 -6.57
CA MET A 115 4.66 -6.66 -6.88
C MET A 115 4.10 -6.57 -8.31
N GLU A 116 3.61 -5.40 -8.70
CA GLU A 116 2.95 -5.17 -10.01
C GLU A 116 3.84 -5.50 -11.21
N ASP A 117 5.16 -5.28 -11.09
CA ASP A 117 6.17 -5.55 -12.11
C ASP A 117 6.82 -6.94 -11.95
N PHE A 118 6.14 -7.87 -11.27
CA PHE A 118 6.61 -9.21 -10.95
C PHE A 118 7.85 -9.27 -10.05
N THR A 119 8.27 -8.16 -9.45
CA THR A 119 9.33 -8.15 -8.44
C THR A 119 8.90 -9.01 -7.25
N LYS A 120 9.68 -10.05 -6.95
CA LYS A 120 9.43 -10.97 -5.83
C LYS A 120 10.12 -10.44 -4.58
N ILE A 121 9.35 -10.19 -3.53
CA ILE A 121 9.85 -9.75 -2.23
C ILE A 121 9.49 -10.81 -1.18
N CYS A 122 10.48 -11.33 -0.47
CA CYS A 122 10.30 -12.36 0.53
C CYS A 122 10.62 -11.87 1.95
N THR A 123 10.03 -12.53 2.94
CA THR A 123 10.49 -12.43 4.32
C THR A 123 11.90 -13.04 4.43
N GLU A 124 12.64 -12.54 5.40
CA GLU A 124 13.96 -13.04 5.80
C GLU A 124 13.89 -13.48 7.26
N VAL A 125 14.97 -14.09 7.73
CA VAL A 125 15.11 -14.47 9.14
C VAL A 125 14.82 -13.27 10.04
N ARG A 126 13.92 -13.45 11.02
CA ARG A 126 13.47 -12.42 11.97
C ARG A 126 12.65 -11.27 11.36
N ILE A 127 12.26 -11.32 10.09
CA ILE A 127 11.27 -10.40 9.51
C ILE A 127 9.88 -11.03 9.65
N LYS A 128 9.02 -10.38 10.45
CA LYS A 128 7.68 -10.89 10.74
C LYS A 128 6.71 -10.74 9.57
N ASP A 129 6.85 -9.68 8.79
CA ASP A 129 5.87 -9.32 7.78
C ASP A 129 6.46 -8.41 6.68
N ILE A 130 5.80 -8.43 5.51
CA ILE A 130 6.03 -7.50 4.40
C ILE A 130 4.84 -6.56 4.35
N LEU A 131 5.12 -5.27 4.46
CA LEU A 131 4.12 -4.23 4.62
C LEU A 131 4.20 -3.22 3.49
N ILE A 132 3.08 -2.58 3.19
CA ILE A 132 3.04 -1.30 2.45
C ILE A 132 2.62 -0.20 3.41
N SER A 133 2.96 1.05 3.08
CA SER A 133 2.57 2.21 3.88
C SER A 133 1.88 3.29 3.06
N LYS A 134 0.80 3.86 3.60
CA LYS A 134 0.08 4.99 3.01
C LYS A 134 0.88 6.30 3.04
N ASN A 135 1.77 6.45 4.02
CA ASN A 135 2.51 7.69 4.26
C ASN A 135 4.02 7.58 4.04
N LEU A 136 4.44 6.55 3.30
CA LEU A 136 5.80 6.40 2.79
C LEU A 136 5.76 6.25 1.28
N ILE A 137 6.23 7.26 0.55
CA ILE A 137 6.28 7.26 -0.91
C ILE A 137 7.74 7.38 -1.35
N GLY A 138 8.28 6.34 -1.98
CA GLY A 138 9.72 6.18 -2.09
C GLY A 138 10.35 6.11 -0.70
N LEU A 139 11.30 7.00 -0.43
CA LEU A 139 11.86 7.22 0.92
C LEU A 139 11.21 8.41 1.64
N CYS A 140 10.21 9.07 1.06
CA CYS A 140 9.59 10.26 1.65
C CYS A 140 8.53 9.88 2.69
N HIS A 141 8.78 10.25 3.95
CA HIS A 141 7.78 10.13 5.01
C HIS A 141 6.90 11.38 5.06
N ARG A 142 5.58 11.17 5.04
CA ARG A 142 4.59 12.24 5.14
C ARG A 142 3.89 12.19 6.50
N LYS A 143 3.76 13.35 7.13
CA LYS A 143 2.79 13.53 8.22
C LYS A 143 1.41 13.60 7.56
N ILE A 144 0.55 12.63 7.84
CA ILE A 144 -0.87 12.73 7.47
C ILE A 144 -1.53 13.52 8.59
N GLN A 145 -2.08 14.69 8.26
CA GLN A 145 -2.97 15.46 9.14
C GLN A 145 -4.32 14.76 9.29
#